data_AF-A0A970Y6P0-F1
#
_entry.id   AF-A0A970Y6P0-F1
#
_cell.length_a   1.000
_cell.length_b   1.000
_cell.length_c   1.000
_cell.angle_alpha   90.00
_cell.angle_beta   90.00
_cell.angle_gamma   90.00
#
_symmetry.space_group_name_H-M   'P 1'
#
loop_
_entity.id
_entity.type
_entity.pdbx_description
1 polymer ?
#
loop_
_entity_poly.entity_id
_entity_poly.type
_entity_poly.pdbx_seq_one_letter_code
_entity_poly.pdbx_strand_id
1 'polypeptide(L)'
;MQPAYSHPAPAAPPPAGAAAAYPPPVAPPAGTGTPPPRPQYTPGYYPPQAYQAPVAERGFFARLFDFSFESFITPTIIRVLFIIYIVAVGLGALIAVIAAFTQSTLYGILTLLVLAPIGAFLYILMGRVWLEIIIILFRIHDNTEQMALAAKRQG
;
A
#
# COMPACT_ATOMS: atom_id res chain seq x y z
N MET A 1 7.59 -46.05 -12.07
CA MET A 1 8.67 -45.75 -11.11
C MET A 1 9.00 -44.26 -11.26
N GLN A 2 8.58 -43.42 -10.30
CA GLN A 2 8.88 -41.98 -10.29
C GLN A 2 10.16 -41.74 -9.47
N PRO A 3 11.13 -40.93 -9.93
CA PRO A 3 12.31 -40.62 -9.15
C PRO A 3 11.94 -39.62 -8.03
N ALA A 4 12.42 -39.91 -6.82
CA ALA A 4 12.28 -39.08 -5.64
C ALA A 4 13.15 -37.82 -5.75
N TYR A 5 12.55 -36.64 -5.60
CA TYR A 5 13.28 -35.39 -5.47
C TYR A 5 13.76 -35.23 -4.03
N SER A 6 15.08 -35.25 -3.81
CA SER A 6 15.71 -34.86 -2.57
C SER A 6 15.80 -33.33 -2.48
N HIS A 7 15.26 -32.77 -1.40
CA HIS A 7 15.44 -31.34 -1.10
C HIS A 7 16.90 -31.09 -0.63
N PRO A 8 17.60 -30.06 -1.15
CA PRO A 8 18.89 -29.66 -0.61
C PRO A 8 18.71 -28.96 0.75
N ALA A 9 19.58 -29.32 1.71
CA ALA A 9 19.60 -28.76 3.05
C ALA A 9 19.93 -27.25 3.05
N PRO A 10 19.40 -26.46 4.00
CA PRO A 10 19.71 -25.04 4.09
C PRO A 10 21.19 -24.79 4.44
N ALA A 11 21.83 -23.89 3.70
CA ALA A 11 23.23 -23.52 3.89
C ALA A 11 23.44 -22.79 5.24
N ALA A 12 24.50 -23.19 5.96
CA ALA A 12 24.91 -22.57 7.21
C ALA A 12 25.40 -21.12 7.00
N PRO A 13 25.22 -20.21 7.98
CA PRO A 13 25.74 -18.86 7.90
C PRO A 13 27.29 -18.85 7.95
N PRO A 14 27.95 -17.90 7.25
CA PRO A 14 29.40 -17.81 7.23
C PRO A 14 29.97 -17.35 8.59
N PRO A 15 31.18 -17.80 8.96
CA PRO A 15 31.80 -17.42 10.22
C PRO A 15 32.22 -15.94 10.23
N ALA A 16 31.93 -15.26 11.33
CA ALA A 16 32.36 -13.88 11.56
C ALA A 16 33.87 -13.85 11.81
N GLY A 17 34.65 -13.43 10.81
CA GLY A 17 36.08 -13.22 10.98
C GLY A 17 36.90 -13.37 9.71
N ALA A 18 36.75 -12.46 8.75
CA ALA A 18 37.76 -12.24 7.71
C ALA A 18 37.59 -10.82 7.15
N ALA A 19 38.27 -9.84 7.76
CA ALA A 19 38.40 -8.51 7.19
C ALA A 19 39.31 -8.61 5.95
N ALA A 20 38.70 -8.65 4.76
CA ALA A 20 39.43 -8.57 3.51
C ALA A 20 40.05 -7.17 3.39
N ALA A 21 41.39 -7.11 3.36
CA ALA A 21 42.12 -5.89 3.04
C ALA A 21 41.85 -5.51 1.58
N TYR A 22 41.21 -4.37 1.36
CA TYR A 22 41.04 -3.80 0.03
C TYR A 22 42.39 -3.27 -0.50
N PRO A 23 42.75 -3.50 -1.78
CA PRO A 23 43.89 -2.82 -2.39
C PRO A 23 43.61 -1.32 -2.58
N PRO A 24 44.64 -0.45 -2.53
CA PRO A 24 44.46 0.99 -2.73
C PRO A 24 44.01 1.32 -4.16
N PRO A 25 43.23 2.41 -4.36
CA PRO A 25 42.76 2.82 -5.67
C PRO A 25 43.94 3.24 -6.57
N VAL A 26 43.99 2.69 -7.78
CA VAL A 26 44.89 3.15 -8.84
C VAL A 26 44.45 4.52 -9.37
N ALA A 27 45.36 5.48 -9.43
CA ALA A 27 45.07 6.82 -9.94
C ALA A 27 44.81 6.80 -11.46
N PRO A 28 43.83 7.58 -11.97
CA PRO A 28 43.58 7.69 -13.41
C PRO A 28 44.69 8.51 -14.12
N PRO A 29 44.92 8.26 -15.43
CA PRO A 29 45.96 8.92 -16.21
C PRO A 29 45.70 10.43 -16.36
N ALA A 30 46.79 11.21 -16.31
CA ALA A 30 46.76 12.66 -16.42
C ALA A 30 46.23 13.13 -17.80
N GLY A 31 44.96 13.54 -17.85
CA GLY A 31 44.40 14.28 -18.96
C GLY A 31 44.74 15.77 -18.85
N THR A 32 45.15 16.38 -19.95
CA THR A 32 45.46 17.82 -20.08
C THR A 32 44.19 18.68 -20.10
N GLY A 33 43.42 18.66 -19.02
CA GLY A 33 42.29 19.57 -18.79
C GLY A 33 42.61 20.51 -17.65
N THR A 34 42.52 21.82 -17.87
CA THR A 34 42.59 22.81 -16.80
C THR A 34 41.46 22.55 -15.79
N PRO A 35 41.75 22.40 -14.49
CA PRO A 35 40.73 22.10 -13.50
C PRO A 35 39.71 23.24 -13.39
N PRO A 36 38.41 22.95 -13.19
CA PRO A 36 37.40 23.97 -12.96
C PRO A 36 37.72 24.78 -11.70
N PRO A 37 37.38 26.08 -11.65
CA PRO A 37 37.62 26.93 -10.49
C PRO A 37 36.89 26.33 -9.27
N ARG A 38 37.65 26.04 -8.21
CA ARG A 38 37.10 25.51 -6.97
C ARG A 38 36.22 26.58 -6.32
N PRO A 39 35.00 26.25 -5.86
CA PRO A 39 34.18 27.18 -5.10
C PRO A 39 34.94 27.62 -3.84
N GLN A 40 35.14 28.93 -3.70
CA GLN A 40 35.71 29.55 -2.51
C GLN A 40 34.68 29.45 -1.39
N TYR A 41 34.91 28.53 -0.45
CA TYR A 41 34.12 28.47 0.78
C TYR A 41 34.36 29.75 1.58
N THR A 42 33.35 30.62 1.66
CA THR A 42 33.33 31.75 2.59
C THR A 42 32.80 31.24 3.93
N PRO A 43 33.62 31.18 5.00
CA PRO A 43 33.14 30.80 6.31
C PRO A 43 32.25 31.92 6.86
N GLY A 44 30.98 31.60 7.16
CA GLY A 44 30.17 32.47 8.02
C GLY A 44 28.87 33.03 7.45
N TYR A 45 28.40 32.58 6.28
CA TYR A 45 27.04 32.93 5.83
C TYR A 45 26.10 31.72 5.86
N TYR A 46 25.21 31.75 6.85
CA TYR A 46 24.15 30.79 7.11
C TYR A 46 22.91 31.57 6.65
N PRO A 47 22.33 31.28 5.48
CA PRO A 47 21.05 31.90 5.18
C PRO A 47 20.07 31.53 6.30
N PRO A 48 19.31 32.48 6.86
CA PRO A 48 18.27 32.13 7.82
C PRO A 48 17.36 31.12 7.15
N GLN A 49 17.31 29.91 7.71
CA GLN A 49 16.42 28.86 7.28
C GLN A 49 15.02 29.44 7.35
N ALA A 50 14.38 29.67 6.20
CA ALA A 50 12.99 30.06 6.17
C ALA A 50 12.24 29.01 6.98
N TYR A 51 11.65 29.41 8.10
CA TYR A 51 10.82 28.55 8.90
C TYR A 51 9.64 28.13 8.02
N GLN A 52 9.78 26.97 7.36
CA GLN A 52 8.68 26.31 6.71
C GLN A 52 7.80 25.83 7.85
N ALA A 53 6.77 26.63 8.14
CA ALA A 53 5.73 26.25 9.08
C ALA A 53 5.32 24.81 8.72
N PRO A 54 5.30 23.88 9.69
CA PRO A 54 4.88 22.52 9.41
C PRO A 54 3.51 22.63 8.76
N VAL A 55 3.45 22.23 7.49
CA VAL A 55 2.20 22.22 6.73
C VAL A 55 1.29 21.32 7.56
N ALA A 56 0.27 21.91 8.20
CA ALA A 56 -0.64 21.16 9.02
C ALA A 56 -1.36 20.17 8.09
N GLU A 57 -0.84 18.96 8.00
CA GLU A 57 -1.46 17.90 7.22
C GLU A 57 -2.86 17.71 7.76
N ARG A 58 -3.87 18.09 6.97
CA ARG A 58 -5.28 17.87 7.33
C ARG A 58 -5.45 16.41 7.71
N GLY A 59 -6.11 16.13 8.84
CA GLY A 59 -6.33 14.76 9.30
C GLY A 59 -7.11 13.92 8.29
N PHE A 60 -6.94 12.59 8.34
CA PHE A 60 -7.59 11.62 7.44
C PHE A 60 -9.11 11.83 7.31
N PHE A 61 -9.79 12.07 8.42
CA PHE A 61 -11.24 12.33 8.44
C PHE A 61 -11.62 13.63 7.73
N ALA A 62 -10.82 14.69 7.86
CA ALA A 62 -11.07 15.95 7.19
C ALA A 62 -10.95 15.80 5.66
N ARG A 63 -10.03 14.95 5.18
CA ARG A 63 -9.90 14.63 3.75
C ARG A 63 -10.98 13.67 3.24
N LEU A 64 -11.51 12.78 4.10
CA LEU A 64 -12.62 11.88 3.75
C LEU A 64 -13.94 12.64 3.51
N PHE A 65 -14.18 13.73 4.24
CA PHE A 65 -15.33 14.63 4.07
C PHE A 65 -15.01 15.84 3.18
N ASP A 66 -13.86 15.83 2.48
CA ASP A 66 -13.50 16.87 1.52
C ASP A 66 -14.17 16.57 0.17
N PHE A 67 -15.36 17.16 -0.05
CA PHE A 67 -16.14 17.01 -1.29
C PHE A 67 -15.49 17.69 -2.52
N SER A 68 -14.29 18.27 -2.38
CA SER A 68 -13.54 18.93 -3.45
C SER A 68 -12.84 17.95 -4.41
N PHE A 69 -12.69 16.66 -4.07
CA PHE A 69 -12.06 15.59 -4.88
C PHE A 69 -10.69 15.93 -5.51
N GLU A 70 -9.98 16.96 -5.04
CA GLU A 70 -8.73 17.45 -5.67
C GLU A 70 -7.52 16.52 -5.48
N SER A 71 -7.60 15.52 -4.58
CA SER A 71 -6.54 14.53 -4.38
C SER A 71 -7.09 13.09 -4.44
N PHE A 72 -6.47 12.25 -5.27
CA PHE A 72 -6.80 10.84 -5.44
C PHE A 72 -6.43 10.01 -4.20
N ILE A 73 -7.23 10.09 -3.13
CA ILE A 73 -7.12 9.26 -1.90
C ILE A 73 -7.80 7.89 -2.10
N THR A 74 -8.20 7.57 -3.32
CA THR A 74 -9.11 6.47 -3.62
C THR A 74 -8.66 5.09 -3.11
N PRO A 75 -7.37 4.70 -3.13
CA PRO A 75 -6.94 3.43 -2.55
C PRO A 75 -7.21 3.32 -1.04
N THR A 76 -7.05 4.42 -0.30
CA THR A 76 -7.25 4.44 1.15
C THR A 76 -8.74 4.46 1.52
N ILE A 77 -9.56 5.20 0.75
CA ILE A 77 -11.01 5.26 0.95
C ILE A 77 -11.63 3.87 0.76
N ILE A 78 -11.19 3.09 -0.23
CA ILE A 78 -11.69 1.75 -0.48
C ILE A 78 -11.55 0.82 0.73
N ARG A 79 -10.45 0.93 1.48
CA ARG A 79 -10.27 0.15 2.71
C ARG A 79 -11.32 0.50 3.77
N VAL A 80 -11.63 1.78 3.94
CA VAL A 80 -12.67 2.23 4.87
C VAL A 80 -14.05 1.80 4.41
N LEU A 81 -14.35 1.92 3.12
CA LEU A 81 -15.61 1.44 2.54
C LEU A 81 -15.80 -0.06 2.76
N PHE A 82 -14.75 -0.88 2.67
CA PHE A 82 -14.86 -2.31 2.95
C PHE A 82 -15.20 -2.60 4.41
N ILE A 83 -14.61 -1.86 5.35
CA ILE A 83 -14.91 -2.00 6.78
C ILE A 83 -16.38 -1.64 7.04
N ILE A 84 -16.83 -0.51 6.50
CA ILE A 84 -18.24 -0.08 6.60
C ILE A 84 -19.16 -1.14 5.98
N TYR A 85 -18.78 -1.70 4.83
CA TYR A 85 -19.53 -2.77 4.16
C TYR A 85 -19.66 -4.02 5.03
N ILE A 86 -18.57 -4.50 5.64
CA ILE A 86 -18.61 -5.66 6.54
C ILE A 86 -19.54 -5.39 7.73
N VAL A 87 -19.46 -4.19 8.33
CA VAL A 87 -20.34 -3.81 9.44
C VAL A 87 -21.80 -3.79 8.99
N ALA A 88 -22.09 -3.24 7.81
CA ALA A 88 -23.44 -3.21 7.25
C ALA A 88 -23.98 -4.62 6.98
N VAL A 89 -23.16 -5.53 6.46
CA VAL A 89 -23.55 -6.94 6.27
C VAL A 89 -23.84 -7.61 7.62
N GLY A 90 -23.01 -7.37 8.64
CA GLY A 90 -23.23 -7.88 9.99
C GLY A 90 -24.54 -7.38 10.62
N LEU A 91 -24.83 -6.09 10.50
CA LEU A 91 -26.09 -5.51 10.95
C LEU A 91 -27.29 -6.04 10.17
N GLY A 92 -27.17 -6.16 8.85
CA GLY A 92 -28.20 -6.75 8.00
C GLY A 92 -28.50 -8.21 8.36
N ALA A 93 -27.46 -9.00 8.65
CA ALA A 93 -27.61 -10.37 9.12
C ALA A 93 -28.34 -10.43 10.48
N LEU A 94 -28.00 -9.54 11.42
CA LEU A 94 -28.69 -9.46 12.72
C LEU A 94 -30.17 -9.11 12.55
N ILE A 95 -30.48 -8.11 11.72
CA ILE A 95 -31.87 -7.72 11.41
C ILE A 95 -32.63 -8.90 10.79
N ALA A 96 -32.02 -9.60 9.84
CA ALA A 96 -32.63 -10.76 9.18
C ALA A 96 -32.92 -11.89 10.19
N VAL A 97 -32.02 -12.15 11.14
CA VAL A 97 -32.23 -13.12 12.21
C VAL A 97 -33.40 -12.72 13.11
N ILE A 98 -33.44 -11.47 13.56
CA ILE A 98 -34.55 -10.96 14.40
C ILE A 98 -35.88 -11.11 13.64
N ALA A 99 -35.92 -10.67 12.37
CA ALA A 99 -37.10 -10.81 11.53
C ALA A 99 -37.52 -12.28 11.38
N ALA A 100 -36.58 -13.21 11.20
CA ALA A 100 -36.89 -14.64 11.08
C ALA A 100 -37.55 -15.21 12.35
N PHE A 101 -37.12 -14.80 13.54
CA PHE A 101 -37.74 -15.21 14.81
C PHE A 101 -39.17 -14.68 14.98
N THR A 102 -39.52 -13.55 14.35
CA THR A 102 -40.91 -13.05 14.36
C THR A 102 -41.85 -13.91 13.52
N GLN A 103 -41.33 -14.68 12.55
CA GLN A 103 -42.13 -15.56 11.70
C GLN A 103 -42.34 -16.94 12.34
N SER A 104 -41.28 -17.57 12.83
CA SER A 104 -41.36 -18.79 13.65
C SER A 104 -40.03 -19.12 14.33
N THR A 105 -40.08 -19.84 15.46
CA THR A 105 -38.88 -20.28 16.19
C THR A 105 -37.96 -21.15 15.32
N LEU A 106 -38.52 -22.11 14.57
CA LEU A 106 -37.72 -23.01 13.73
C LEU A 106 -37.02 -22.24 12.60
N TYR A 107 -37.71 -21.31 11.94
CA TYR A 107 -37.13 -20.49 10.88
C TYR A 107 -36.07 -19.52 11.43
N GLY A 108 -36.29 -18.96 12.62
CA GLY A 108 -35.30 -18.14 13.34
C GLY A 108 -34.00 -18.91 13.62
N ILE A 109 -34.10 -20.13 14.14
CA ILE A 109 -32.94 -21.00 14.42
C ILE A 109 -32.20 -21.38 13.12
N LEU A 110 -32.93 -21.79 12.08
CA LEU A 110 -32.37 -22.09 10.76
C LEU A 110 -31.61 -20.87 10.19
N THR A 111 -32.20 -19.68 10.35
CA THR A 111 -31.60 -18.44 9.86
C THR A 111 -30.34 -18.10 10.65
N LEU A 112 -30.39 -18.18 11.97
CA LEU A 112 -29.25 -17.88 12.85
C LEU A 112 -28.06 -18.81 12.61
N LEU A 113 -28.28 -20.12 12.51
CA LEU A 113 -27.18 -21.09 12.38
C LEU A 113 -26.67 -21.27 10.94
N VAL A 114 -27.53 -21.11 9.94
CA VAL A 114 -27.22 -21.53 8.57
C VAL A 114 -27.31 -20.36 7.59
N LEU A 115 -28.49 -19.76 7.45
CA LEU A 115 -28.70 -18.75 6.38
C LEU A 115 -27.92 -17.46 6.63
N ALA A 116 -27.88 -16.97 7.86
CA ALA A 116 -27.19 -15.72 8.19
C ALA A 116 -25.66 -15.84 8.07
N PRO A 117 -24.99 -16.88 8.60
CA PRO A 117 -23.55 -17.06 8.39
C PRO A 117 -23.18 -17.26 6.91
N ILE A 118 -23.92 -18.12 6.19
CA ILE A 118 -23.66 -18.39 4.77
C ILE A 118 -23.93 -17.13 3.94
N GLY A 119 -25.08 -16.49 4.17
CA GLY A 119 -25.45 -15.25 3.49
C GLY A 119 -24.45 -14.13 3.73
N ALA A 120 -24.09 -13.87 4.99
CA ALA A 120 -23.09 -12.86 5.33
C ALA A 120 -21.73 -13.15 4.67
N PHE A 121 -21.29 -14.41 4.68
CA PHE A 121 -20.06 -14.81 4.00
C PHE A 121 -20.11 -14.54 2.49
N LEU A 122 -21.21 -14.91 1.82
CA LEU A 122 -21.39 -14.68 0.38
C LEU A 122 -21.44 -13.18 0.04
N TYR A 123 -22.12 -12.37 0.85
CA TYR A 123 -22.13 -10.92 0.69
C TYR A 123 -20.72 -10.34 0.86
N ILE A 124 -20.01 -10.68 1.93
CA ILE A 124 -18.61 -10.25 2.14
C ILE A 124 -17.72 -10.64 0.96
N LEU A 125 -17.87 -11.87 0.45
CA LEU A 125 -17.12 -12.34 -0.72
C LEU A 125 -17.44 -11.52 -1.98
N MET A 126 -18.71 -11.21 -2.23
CA MET A 126 -19.08 -10.33 -3.34
C MET A 126 -18.51 -8.93 -3.18
N GLY A 127 -18.62 -8.34 -1.98
CA GLY A 127 -18.00 -7.05 -1.70
C GLY A 127 -16.50 -7.07 -1.97
N ARG A 128 -15.81 -8.19 -1.68
CA ARG A 128 -14.39 -8.35 -1.99
C ARG A 128 -14.11 -8.29 -3.49
N VAL A 129 -14.85 -9.05 -4.29
CA VAL A 129 -14.68 -9.07 -5.76
C VAL A 129 -14.97 -7.70 -6.36
N TRP A 130 -16.03 -7.03 -5.91
CA TRP A 130 -16.38 -5.68 -6.36
C TRP A 130 -15.29 -4.66 -6.06
N LEU A 131 -14.78 -4.64 -4.82
CA LEU A 131 -13.72 -3.71 -4.44
C LEU A 131 -12.39 -4.04 -5.11
N GLU A 132 -12.11 -5.32 -5.35
CA GLU A 132 -10.92 -5.76 -6.08
C GLU A 132 -10.90 -5.19 -7.50
N ILE A 133 -12.03 -5.26 -8.22
CA ILE A 133 -12.18 -4.64 -9.54
C ILE A 133 -11.93 -3.13 -9.45
N ILE A 134 -12.53 -2.45 -8.47
CA ILE A 134 -12.37 -1.00 -8.28
C ILE A 134 -10.90 -0.64 -8.01
N ILE A 135 -10.21 -1.35 -7.13
CA ILE A 135 -8.79 -1.13 -6.82
C ILE A 135 -7.92 -1.34 -8.06
N ILE A 136 -8.20 -2.38 -8.85
CA ILE A 136 -7.47 -2.67 -10.09
C ILE A 136 -7.59 -1.50 -11.07
N LEU A 137 -8.79 -0.92 -11.23
CA LEU A 137 -9.00 0.25 -12.09
C LEU A 137 -8.17 1.46 -11.63
N PHE A 138 -8.12 1.74 -10.31
CA PHE A 138 -7.29 2.81 -9.78
C PHE A 138 -5.80 2.56 -9.95
N ARG A 139 -5.35 1.31 -9.78
CA ARG A 139 -3.96 0.93 -10.06
C ARG A 139 -3.57 1.14 -11.52
N ILE A 140 -4.49 0.89 -12.46
CA ILE A 140 -4.24 1.13 -13.88
C ILE A 140 -4.08 2.63 -14.14
N HIS A 141 -4.96 3.47 -13.60
CA HIS A 141 -4.86 4.93 -13.72
C HIS A 141 -3.50 5.45 -13.22
N ASP A 142 -3.08 5.02 -12.02
CA ASP A 142 -1.81 5.43 -11.42
C ASP A 142 -0.59 5.01 -12.27
N ASN A 143 -0.64 3.80 -12.84
CA ASN A 143 0.42 3.30 -13.70
C ASN A 143 0.52 4.08 -15.04
N THR A 144 -0.61 4.52 -15.59
CA THR A 144 -0.63 5.35 -16.81
C THR A 144 0.01 6.73 -16.57
N GLU A 145 -0.22 7.34 -15.41
CA GLU A 145 0.39 8.63 -15.06
C GLU A 145 1.92 8.53 -14.97
N GLN A 146 2.44 7.45 -14.37
CA GLN A 146 3.88 7.21 -14.28
C GLN A 146 4.53 7.01 -15.66
N MET A 147 3.86 6.34 -16.59
CA MET A 147 4.37 6.18 -17.97
C MET A 147 4.39 7.51 -18.73
N ALA A 148 3.39 8.37 -18.55
CA ALA A 148 3.37 9.70 -19.16
C ALA A 148 4.53 10.58 -18.66
N LEU A 149 4.83 10.52 -17.35
CA LEU A 149 5.97 11.22 -16.76
C LEU A 149 7.32 10.66 -17.21
N ALA A 150 7.43 9.34 -17.39
CA ALA A 150 8.65 8.69 -17.90
C ALA A 150 8.93 9.05 -19.37
N ALA A 151 7.89 9.10 -20.21
CA ALA A 151 8.00 9.50 -21.61
C ALA A 151 8.46 10.97 -21.75
N LYS A 152 7.97 11.87 -20.88
CA LYS A 152 8.32 13.30 -20.90
C LYS A 152 9.75 13.60 -20.43
N ARG A 153 10.43 12.68 -19.75
CA ARG A 153 11.86 12.83 -19.38
C ARG A 153 12.82 12.34 -20.46
N GLN A 154 12.31 11.65 -21.48
CA GLN A 154 13.11 11.02 -22.54
C GLN A 154 13.06 11.79 -23.87
N GLY A 155 12.24 12.83 -23.98
CA GLY A 155 12.21 13.79 -25.10
C GLY A 155 12.59 15.17 -24.62
#